data_AF-A0A6G0WHI0-F1
#
_entry.id   AF-A0A6G0WHI0-F1
#
_cell.length_a   1.000
_cell.length_b   1.000
_cell.length_c   1.000
_cell.angle_alpha   90.00
_cell.angle_beta   90.00
_cell.angle_gamma   90.00
#
_symmetry.space_group_name_H-M   'P 1'
#
loop_
_entity.id
_entity.type
_entity.pdbx_description
1 polymer ?
#
loop_
_entity_poly.entity_id
_entity_poly.type
_entity_poly.pdbx_seq_one_letter_code
_entity_poly.pdbx_strand_id
1 'polypeptide(L)'
;MDASPRSSTHETQQPPAATTDDACYRLIAQIILKETESGRDNKGHVFGLQVFQASSFISLKEKLWSFVFDYVQPLAHYTGLPKVWSIQTTPPSIADFDTYVSFKLNKQVIPTEDKLKKRLLKNKNETLSVLIYKWGLNIRSTSDLMEFRKACIDPVSVDRAGAADEQQQQEIVEQLRAYWGEHYEALDATWRM
;
A
#
# COMPACT_ATOMS: atom_id res chain seq x y z
N MET A 1 -20.07 81.47 -0.23
CA MET A 1 -19.61 80.39 0.66
C MET A 1 -20.73 79.35 0.63
N ASP A 2 -20.88 78.57 -0.44
CA ASP A 2 -20.03 77.41 -0.83
C ASP A 2 -20.18 76.31 0.26
N ALA A 3 -20.64 75.07 0.06
CA ALA A 3 -20.82 74.24 -1.12
C ALA A 3 -21.84 73.09 -0.86
N SER A 4 -22.44 72.61 -1.96
CA SER A 4 -22.86 71.25 -2.38
C SER A 4 -22.91 70.00 -1.45
N PRO A 5 -23.70 68.97 -1.84
CA PRO A 5 -24.13 67.86 -0.99
C PRO A 5 -23.15 66.67 -0.97
N ARG A 6 -23.21 65.85 0.08
CA ARG A 6 -22.47 64.57 0.17
C ARG A 6 -23.19 63.47 -0.59
N SER A 7 -22.66 63.13 -1.77
CA SER A 7 -22.94 61.87 -2.47
C SER A 7 -22.30 60.72 -1.68
N SER A 8 -23.13 59.80 -1.17
CA SER A 8 -22.65 58.51 -0.65
C SER A 8 -22.50 57.55 -1.82
N THR A 9 -21.25 57.29 -2.17
CA THR A 9 -20.82 56.29 -3.14
C THR A 9 -21.25 54.90 -2.66
N HIS A 10 -22.11 54.22 -3.41
CA HIS A 10 -22.30 52.78 -3.28
C HIS A 10 -21.01 52.11 -3.76
N GLU A 11 -20.19 51.63 -2.82
CA GLU A 11 -19.19 50.60 -3.12
C GLU A 11 -19.94 49.32 -3.51
N THR A 12 -19.99 49.06 -4.81
CA THR A 12 -20.26 47.73 -5.35
C THR A 12 -19.18 46.80 -4.81
N GLN A 13 -19.53 46.03 -3.77
CA GLN A 13 -18.71 44.93 -3.28
C GLN A 13 -18.50 43.95 -4.43
N GLN A 14 -17.30 44.02 -5.01
CA GLN A 14 -16.80 43.02 -5.92
C GLN A 14 -16.70 41.69 -5.15
N PRO A 15 -17.17 40.55 -5.69
CA PRO A 15 -17.03 39.27 -5.03
C PRO A 15 -15.55 39.02 -4.72
N PRO A 16 -15.21 38.46 -3.55
CA PRO A 16 -13.83 38.11 -3.25
C PRO A 16 -13.31 37.23 -4.39
N ALA A 17 -12.18 37.65 -4.94
CA ALA A 17 -11.47 36.92 -5.98
C ALA A 17 -11.40 35.44 -5.60
N ALA A 18 -11.85 34.58 -6.51
CA ALA A 18 -11.74 33.14 -6.38
C ALA A 18 -10.30 32.84 -5.97
N THR A 19 -10.14 32.37 -4.73
CA THR A 19 -8.86 31.92 -4.22
C THR A 19 -8.41 30.83 -5.16
N THR A 20 -7.22 31.03 -5.74
CA THR A 20 -6.50 30.15 -6.64
C THR A 20 -6.84 28.69 -6.32
N ASP A 21 -7.38 27.94 -7.29
CA ASP A 21 -7.54 26.48 -7.23
C ASP A 21 -6.12 25.89 -7.14
N ASP A 22 -5.55 25.92 -5.94
CA ASP A 22 -4.26 25.35 -5.61
C ASP A 22 -4.42 23.86 -5.91
N ALA A 23 -3.83 23.41 -7.01
CA ALA A 23 -4.22 22.19 -7.70
C ALA A 23 -3.96 20.97 -6.83
N CYS A 24 -4.93 20.65 -5.98
CA CYS A 24 -4.87 19.53 -5.06
C CYS A 24 -5.22 18.26 -5.83
N TYR A 25 -4.29 17.30 -5.83
CA TYR A 25 -4.59 15.94 -6.25
C TYR A 25 -5.63 15.35 -5.32
N ARG A 26 -6.73 14.87 -5.88
CA ARG A 26 -7.77 14.16 -5.16
C ARG A 26 -7.96 12.78 -5.78
N LEU A 27 -7.80 11.75 -4.95
CA LEU A 27 -8.02 10.35 -5.30
C LEU A 27 -9.19 9.82 -4.48
N ILE A 28 -10.27 9.42 -5.15
CA ILE A 28 -11.30 8.58 -4.56
C ILE A 28 -10.95 7.13 -4.90
N ALA A 29 -10.62 6.33 -3.90
CA ALA A 29 -10.07 4.99 -4.07
C ALA A 29 -11.00 3.91 -3.51
N GLN A 30 -11.35 2.96 -4.36
CA GLN A 30 -11.82 1.65 -3.95
C GLN A 30 -10.60 0.74 -3.81
N ILE A 31 -10.11 0.56 -2.58
CA ILE A 31 -8.90 -0.23 -2.32
C ILE A 31 -9.26 -1.71 -2.26
N ILE A 32 -8.44 -2.55 -2.88
CA ILE A 32 -8.60 -4.01 -2.94
C ILE A 32 -7.24 -4.66 -2.64
N LEU A 33 -7.14 -5.39 -1.51
CA LEU A 33 -5.97 -6.18 -1.16
C LEU A 33 -6.04 -7.57 -1.82
N LYS A 34 -4.96 -7.96 -2.49
CA LYS A 34 -4.84 -9.21 -3.24
C LYS A 34 -3.62 -10.00 -2.78
N GLU A 35 -3.77 -11.32 -2.73
CA GLU A 35 -2.67 -12.25 -2.45
C GLU A 35 -1.82 -12.52 -3.70
N THR A 36 -2.39 -12.39 -4.90
CA THR A 36 -1.70 -12.62 -6.19
C THR A 36 -2.08 -11.56 -7.23
N GLU A 37 -1.19 -11.29 -8.18
CA GLU A 37 -1.40 -10.30 -9.23
C GLU A 37 -2.56 -10.66 -10.17
N SER A 38 -2.58 -11.90 -10.68
CA SER A 38 -3.62 -12.40 -11.59
C SER A 38 -4.93 -12.80 -10.90
N GLY A 39 -4.99 -12.71 -9.56
CA GLY A 39 -6.19 -13.03 -8.80
C GLY A 39 -7.39 -12.18 -9.25
N ARG A 40 -8.61 -12.71 -9.19
CA ARG A 40 -9.79 -11.90 -9.48
C ARG A 40 -10.00 -10.86 -8.38
N ASP A 41 -10.33 -9.63 -8.76
CA ASP A 41 -10.48 -8.51 -7.81
C ASP A 41 -11.56 -8.80 -6.75
N ASN A 42 -12.62 -9.56 -7.09
CA ASN A 42 -13.69 -9.93 -6.15
C ASN A 42 -13.28 -10.99 -5.12
N LYS A 43 -12.12 -11.63 -5.29
CA LYS A 43 -11.53 -12.51 -4.27
C LYS A 43 -10.62 -11.73 -3.31
N GLY A 44 -10.29 -10.48 -3.65
CA GLY A 44 -9.51 -9.62 -2.79
C GLY A 44 -10.35 -9.09 -1.62
N HIS A 45 -9.66 -8.68 -0.56
CA HIS A 45 -10.30 -7.96 0.53
C HIS A 45 -10.55 -6.51 0.10
N VAL A 46 -11.83 -6.12 0.07
CA VAL A 46 -12.25 -4.80 -0.39
C VAL A 46 -12.45 -3.90 0.82
N PHE A 47 -11.75 -2.77 0.85
CA PHE A 47 -11.92 -1.77 1.90
C PHE A 47 -13.11 -0.86 1.61
N GLY A 48 -13.57 -0.10 2.62
CA GLY A 48 -14.48 1.01 2.37
C GLY A 48 -13.86 2.07 1.44
N LEU A 49 -14.70 2.86 0.76
CA LEU A 49 -14.25 3.95 -0.12
C LEU A 49 -13.35 4.92 0.66
N GLN A 50 -12.13 5.13 0.17
CA GLN A 50 -11.17 6.06 0.77
C GLN A 50 -11.01 7.31 -0.10
N VAL A 51 -10.75 8.45 0.53
CA VAL A 51 -10.48 9.71 -0.17
C VAL A 51 -9.14 10.26 0.30
N PHE A 52 -8.20 10.38 -0.63
CA PHE A 52 -6.89 10.98 -0.39
C PHE A 52 -6.81 12.32 -1.10
N GLN A 53 -6.30 13.33 -0.40
CA GLN A 53 -6.10 14.67 -0.93
C GLN A 53 -4.71 15.18 -0.57
N ALA A 54 -4.00 15.77 -1.52
CA ALA A 54 -2.68 16.35 -1.31
C ALA A 54 -2.35 17.43 -2.36
N SER A 55 -1.54 18.40 -1.99
CA SER A 55 -1.05 19.46 -2.89
C SER A 55 -0.05 18.96 -3.93
N SER A 56 0.54 17.78 -3.75
CA SER A 56 1.47 17.16 -4.70
C SER A 56 1.16 15.68 -4.89
N PHE A 57 1.61 15.12 -6.03
CA PHE A 57 1.44 13.69 -6.30
C PHE A 57 2.31 12.83 -5.38
N ILE A 58 3.50 13.31 -5.00
CA ILE A 58 4.39 12.61 -4.07
C ILE A 58 3.70 12.47 -2.71
N SER A 59 3.17 13.57 -2.18
CA SER A 59 2.44 13.56 -0.90
C SER A 59 1.15 12.73 -0.97
N LEU A 60 0.53 12.61 -2.15
CA LEU A 60 -0.58 11.67 -2.35
C LEU A 60 -0.13 10.21 -2.23
N LYS A 61 1.00 9.84 -2.88
CA LYS A 61 1.59 8.49 -2.77
C LYS A 61 1.96 8.18 -1.32
N GLU A 62 2.58 9.11 -0.61
CA GLU A 62 2.96 8.94 0.81
C GLU A 62 1.74 8.67 1.71
N LYS A 63 0.65 9.42 1.53
CA LYS A 63 -0.60 9.21 2.28
C LYS A 63 -1.22 7.84 1.96
N LEU A 64 -1.26 7.47 0.68
CA LEU A 64 -1.77 6.17 0.28
C LEU A 64 -0.87 5.04 0.82
N TRP A 65 0.45 5.19 0.75
CA TRP A 65 1.41 4.24 1.30
C TRP A 65 1.23 4.05 2.80
N SER A 66 1.12 5.14 3.55
CA SER A 66 0.90 5.10 5.00
C SER A 66 -0.39 4.33 5.35
N PHE A 67 -1.42 4.42 4.52
CA PHE A 67 -2.65 3.64 4.70
C PHE A 67 -2.45 2.14 4.41
N VAL A 68 -1.69 1.79 3.37
CA VAL A 68 -1.56 0.39 2.93
C VAL A 68 -0.43 -0.37 3.62
N PHE A 69 0.48 0.35 4.29
CA PHE A 69 1.69 -0.20 4.89
C PHE A 69 1.41 -1.35 5.87
N ASP A 70 0.38 -1.24 6.70
CA ASP A 70 0.03 -2.28 7.68
C ASP A 70 -0.52 -3.58 7.05
N TYR A 71 -0.87 -3.54 5.76
CA TYR A 71 -1.48 -4.66 5.04
C TYR A 71 -0.51 -5.37 4.10
N VAL A 72 0.64 -4.76 3.81
CA VAL A 72 1.67 -5.39 2.99
C VAL A 72 2.60 -6.22 3.87
N GLN A 73 3.23 -7.20 3.24
CA GLN A 73 4.23 -8.09 3.81
C GLN A 73 5.54 -7.87 3.06
N PRO A 74 6.68 -8.33 3.60
CA PRO A 74 7.96 -8.15 2.93
C PRO A 74 7.97 -8.76 1.52
N LEU A 75 8.68 -8.10 0.59
CA LEU A 75 8.52 -8.30 -0.85
C LEU A 75 8.96 -9.71 -1.24
N ALA A 76 8.09 -10.44 -1.96
CA ALA A 76 8.47 -11.73 -2.52
C ALA A 76 9.39 -11.54 -3.73
N HIS A 77 10.49 -12.26 -3.74
CA HIS A 77 11.44 -12.34 -4.84
C HIS A 77 11.66 -13.77 -5.26
N TYR A 78 12.05 -13.97 -6.53
CA TYR A 78 12.52 -15.26 -6.98
C TYR A 78 13.68 -15.08 -7.95
N THR A 79 14.56 -16.08 -7.99
CA THR A 79 15.64 -16.16 -8.98
C THR A 79 15.57 -17.50 -9.72
N GLY A 80 16.08 -17.49 -10.96
CA GLY A 80 16.23 -18.69 -11.77
C GLY A 80 14.93 -19.33 -12.29
N LEU A 81 15.12 -20.46 -12.97
CA LEU A 81 14.10 -21.42 -13.39
C LEU A 81 14.66 -22.82 -13.11
N PRO A 82 14.05 -23.65 -12.22
CA PRO A 82 12.82 -23.38 -11.45
C PRO A 82 12.99 -22.21 -10.46
N LYS A 83 11.87 -21.60 -10.06
CA LYS A 83 11.87 -20.42 -9.19
C LYS A 83 12.39 -20.81 -7.80
N VAL A 84 13.45 -20.15 -7.36
CA VAL A 84 13.89 -20.18 -5.97
C VAL A 84 13.36 -18.93 -5.28
N TRP A 85 12.38 -19.10 -4.40
CA TRP A 85 11.71 -18.01 -3.71
C TRP A 85 12.52 -17.51 -2.51
N SER A 86 12.47 -16.20 -2.29
CA SER A 86 13.03 -15.51 -1.13
C SER A 86 12.17 -14.30 -0.77
N ILE A 87 12.44 -13.74 0.40
CA ILE A 87 11.77 -12.55 0.91
C ILE A 87 12.81 -11.44 1.05
N GLN A 88 12.44 -10.21 0.69
CA GLN A 88 13.25 -9.03 0.97
C GLN A 88 13.44 -8.87 2.48
N THR A 89 14.69 -8.80 2.92
CA THR A 89 15.05 -8.75 4.34
C THR A 89 14.86 -7.37 4.96
N THR A 90 14.78 -6.31 4.14
CA THR A 90 14.47 -4.96 4.59
C THR A 90 12.96 -4.73 4.59
N PRO A 91 12.42 -3.98 5.57
CA PRO A 91 11.01 -3.60 5.57
C PRO A 91 10.63 -2.85 4.27
N PRO A 92 9.43 -3.09 3.73
CA PRO A 92 8.94 -2.34 2.58
C PRO A 92 8.99 -0.83 2.84
N SER A 93 9.35 -0.06 1.84
CA SER A 93 9.41 1.40 1.92
C SER A 93 8.59 2.05 0.82
N ILE A 94 8.40 3.38 0.90
CA ILE A 94 7.73 4.13 -0.17
C ILE A 94 8.44 3.98 -1.53
N ALA A 95 9.73 3.67 -1.56
CA ALA A 95 10.46 3.41 -2.79
C ALA A 95 9.96 2.14 -3.50
N ASP A 96 9.39 1.19 -2.75
CA ASP A 96 8.85 -0.06 -3.26
C ASP A 96 7.39 0.08 -3.73
N PHE A 97 6.78 1.26 -3.59
CA PHE A 97 5.35 1.50 -3.83
C PHE A 97 4.85 0.89 -5.14
N ASP A 98 5.57 1.09 -6.26
CA ASP A 98 5.13 0.62 -7.57
C ASP A 98 5.22 -0.91 -7.73
N THR A 99 5.89 -1.60 -6.80
CA THR A 99 5.92 -3.07 -6.72
C THR A 99 4.72 -3.66 -5.97
N TYR A 100 4.03 -2.84 -5.16
CA TYR A 100 2.89 -3.24 -4.34
C TYR A 100 1.55 -2.71 -4.85
N VAL A 101 1.56 -1.61 -5.60
CA VAL A 101 0.35 -0.85 -5.90
C VAL A 101 0.12 -0.76 -7.40
N SER A 102 -1.13 -0.97 -7.82
CA SER A 102 -1.56 -0.70 -9.19
C SER A 102 -2.88 0.07 -9.20
N PHE A 103 -2.97 1.04 -10.09
CA PHE A 103 -4.19 1.83 -10.28
C PHE A 103 -4.98 1.31 -11.46
N LYS A 104 -6.30 1.24 -11.31
CA LYS A 104 -7.18 0.65 -12.31
C LYS A 104 -8.46 1.48 -12.45
N LEU A 105 -8.93 1.58 -13.68
CA LEU A 105 -10.20 2.19 -14.02
C LEU A 105 -10.94 1.30 -15.01
N ASN A 106 -12.21 1.00 -14.76
CA ASN A 106 -13.08 0.24 -15.67
C ASN A 106 -12.39 -0.99 -16.28
N LYS A 107 -11.77 -1.81 -15.43
CA LYS A 107 -11.02 -3.03 -15.77
C LYS A 107 -9.61 -2.84 -16.35
N GLN A 108 -9.18 -1.63 -16.68
CA GLN A 108 -7.85 -1.37 -17.26
C GLN A 108 -6.89 -0.79 -16.22
N VAL A 109 -5.69 -1.37 -16.12
CA VAL A 109 -4.61 -0.81 -15.32
C VAL A 109 -4.10 0.46 -15.99
N ILE A 110 -3.89 1.52 -15.19
CA ILE A 110 -3.30 2.77 -15.63
C ILE A 110 -1.78 2.56 -15.63
N PRO A 111 -1.11 2.53 -16.79
CA PRO A 111 0.23 1.96 -16.90
C PRO A 111 1.35 2.92 -16.48
N THR A 112 1.09 4.22 -16.37
CA THR A 112 2.13 5.20 -16.05
C THR A 112 1.63 6.24 -15.07
N GLU A 113 2.56 6.73 -14.25
CA GLU A 113 2.33 7.80 -13.30
C GLU A 113 1.78 9.07 -13.98
N ASP A 114 2.31 9.46 -15.14
CA ASP A 114 1.83 10.64 -15.87
C ASP A 114 0.37 10.52 -16.32
N LYS A 115 -0.05 9.33 -16.76
CA LYS A 115 -1.45 9.08 -17.12
C LYS A 115 -2.35 9.16 -15.89
N LEU A 116 -1.89 8.63 -14.76
CA LEU A 116 -2.60 8.74 -13.48
C LEU A 116 -2.72 10.20 -13.03
N LYS A 117 -1.62 10.97 -13.02
CA LYS A 117 -1.61 12.40 -12.69
C LYS A 117 -2.61 13.19 -13.54
N LYS A 118 -2.50 13.05 -14.88
CA LYS A 118 -3.43 13.71 -15.82
C LYS A 118 -4.89 13.34 -15.54
N ARG A 119 -5.15 12.09 -15.16
CA ARG A 119 -6.50 11.63 -14.82
C ARG A 119 -7.04 12.26 -13.55
N LEU A 120 -6.25 12.25 -12.47
CA LEU A 120 -6.63 12.82 -11.18
C LEU A 120 -6.92 14.32 -11.28
N LEU A 121 -6.16 15.05 -12.11
CA LEU A 121 -6.38 16.47 -12.35
C LEU A 121 -7.63 16.74 -13.21
N LYS A 122 -7.88 15.90 -14.23
CA LYS A 122 -9.02 16.07 -15.14
C LYS A 122 -10.35 15.66 -14.49
N ASN A 123 -10.34 14.59 -13.69
CA ASN A 123 -11.55 13.94 -13.17
C ASN A 123 -11.49 13.81 -11.64
N LYS A 124 -11.53 14.93 -10.90
CA LYS A 124 -11.39 14.99 -9.43
C LYS A 124 -12.43 14.16 -8.62
N ASN A 125 -13.50 13.68 -9.27
CA ASN A 125 -14.60 12.93 -8.65
C ASN A 125 -14.71 11.48 -9.15
N GLU A 126 -13.78 11.01 -9.99
CA GLU A 126 -13.80 9.64 -10.49
C GLU A 126 -13.24 8.68 -9.43
N THR A 127 -13.96 7.59 -9.20
CA THR A 127 -13.49 6.52 -8.30
C THR A 127 -12.55 5.60 -9.06
N LEU A 128 -11.32 5.45 -8.57
CA LEU A 128 -10.33 4.51 -9.09
C LEU A 128 -10.31 3.25 -8.21
N SER A 129 -10.09 2.09 -8.83
CA SER A 129 -9.72 0.90 -8.08
C SER A 129 -8.22 0.93 -7.82
N VAL A 130 -7.83 0.78 -6.56
CA VAL A 130 -6.41 0.70 -6.16
C VAL A 130 -6.16 -0.73 -5.69
N LEU A 131 -5.38 -1.47 -6.48
CA LEU A 131 -5.00 -2.85 -6.16
C LEU A 131 -3.73 -2.83 -5.32
N ILE A 132 -3.77 -3.47 -4.16
CA ILE A 132 -2.63 -3.65 -3.26
C ILE A 132 -2.28 -5.13 -3.26
N TYR A 133 -1.03 -5.48 -3.53
CA TYR A 133 -0.57 -6.87 -3.55
C TYR A 133 0.19 -7.16 -2.27
N LYS A 134 -0.33 -8.04 -1.42
CA LYS A 134 0.22 -8.30 -0.08
C LYS A 134 1.72 -8.60 -0.08
N TRP A 135 2.20 -9.39 -1.04
CA TRP A 135 3.60 -9.79 -1.18
C TRP A 135 4.30 -9.12 -2.37
N GLY A 136 3.69 -8.07 -2.92
CA GLY A 136 4.09 -7.44 -4.18
C GLY A 136 3.69 -8.19 -5.45
N LEU A 137 4.05 -7.60 -6.59
CA LEU A 137 3.63 -8.02 -7.94
C LEU A 137 4.28 -9.32 -8.46
N ASN A 138 5.32 -9.84 -7.78
CA ASN A 138 6.04 -11.02 -8.25
C ASN A 138 5.25 -12.33 -8.07
N ILE A 139 4.32 -12.38 -7.12
CA ILE A 139 3.39 -13.50 -6.95
C ILE A 139 2.27 -13.37 -7.97
N ARG A 140 2.47 -13.94 -9.16
CA ARG A 140 1.52 -13.78 -10.26
C ARG A 140 0.31 -14.67 -10.09
N SER A 141 0.51 -15.95 -9.80
CA SER A 141 -0.53 -16.97 -9.79
C SER A 141 -0.74 -17.61 -8.42
N THR A 142 -1.81 -18.38 -8.28
CA THR A 142 -2.04 -19.20 -7.08
C THR A 142 -0.95 -20.28 -6.91
N SER A 143 -0.39 -20.79 -8.00
CA SER A 143 0.75 -21.73 -7.94
C SER A 143 1.98 -21.06 -7.36
N ASP A 144 2.30 -19.85 -7.83
CA ASP A 144 3.41 -19.06 -7.29
C ASP A 144 3.25 -18.80 -5.79
N LEU A 145 2.03 -18.47 -5.37
CA LEU A 145 1.73 -18.25 -3.95
C LEU A 145 1.95 -19.51 -3.12
N MET A 146 1.52 -20.68 -3.61
CA MET A 146 1.73 -21.95 -2.91
C MET A 146 3.20 -22.31 -2.80
N GLU A 147 3.96 -22.17 -3.88
CA GLU A 147 5.41 -22.41 -3.89
C GLU A 147 6.15 -21.44 -2.97
N PHE A 148 5.81 -20.16 -3.02
CA PHE A 148 6.36 -19.12 -2.16
C PHE A 148 6.08 -19.41 -0.68
N ARG A 149 4.83 -19.73 -0.32
CA ARG A 149 4.47 -20.01 1.07
C ARG A 149 5.23 -21.22 1.59
N LYS A 150 5.26 -22.31 0.83
CA LYS A 150 6.03 -23.51 1.20
C LYS A 150 7.52 -23.21 1.38
N ALA A 151 8.09 -22.34 0.57
CA ALA A 151 9.52 -22.02 0.60
C ALA A 151 9.90 -21.02 1.69
N CYS A 152 9.02 -20.06 2.02
CA CYS A 152 9.42 -18.88 2.81
C CYS A 152 8.53 -18.56 4.02
N ILE A 153 7.33 -19.14 4.13
CA ILE A 153 6.33 -18.76 5.13
C ILE A 153 5.93 -19.94 6.01
N ASP A 154 5.61 -21.07 5.38
CA ASP A 154 5.13 -22.26 6.06
C ASP A 154 6.29 -22.95 6.78
N PRO A 155 6.06 -23.53 7.97
CA PRO A 155 7.08 -24.28 8.70
C PRO A 155 7.55 -25.51 7.91
N VAL A 156 8.82 -25.87 8.11
CA VAL A 156 9.51 -26.99 7.44
C VAL A 156 8.96 -28.32 7.94
N SER A 157 8.64 -28.42 9.23
CA SER A 157 7.95 -29.56 9.84
C SER A 157 6.75 -29.09 10.66
N VAL A 158 5.65 -29.84 10.52
CA VAL A 158 4.44 -29.65 11.32
C VAL A 158 4.14 -30.92 12.10
N ASP A 159 3.65 -30.76 13.32
CA ASP A 159 3.19 -31.85 14.15
C ASP A 159 1.87 -32.46 13.61
N ARG A 160 1.34 -33.47 14.31
CA ARG A 160 0.06 -34.12 13.91
C ARG A 160 -1.15 -33.19 13.98
N ALA A 161 -1.07 -32.07 14.70
CA ALA A 161 -2.11 -31.07 14.80
C ALA A 161 -1.94 -29.94 13.77
N GLY A 162 -0.85 -29.94 13.00
CA GLY A 162 -0.54 -28.93 11.99
C GLY A 162 0.17 -27.69 12.55
N ALA A 163 0.63 -27.71 13.81
CA ALA A 163 1.47 -26.67 14.38
C ALA A 163 2.93 -26.87 13.95
N ALA A 164 3.74 -25.80 13.92
CA ALA A 164 5.17 -25.94 13.70
C ALA A 164 5.78 -26.86 14.75
N ASP A 165 6.60 -27.81 14.31
CA ASP A 165 7.27 -28.77 15.20
C ASP A 165 8.11 -28.04 16.25
N GLU A 166 8.11 -28.54 17.49
CA GLU A 166 8.77 -27.89 18.62
C GLU A 166 10.29 -27.75 18.36
N GLN A 167 10.89 -28.74 17.71
CA GLN A 167 12.30 -28.69 17.33
C GLN A 167 12.59 -27.52 16.38
N GLN A 168 11.72 -27.27 15.40
CA GLN A 168 11.89 -26.16 14.47
C GLN A 168 11.71 -24.80 15.17
N GLN A 169 10.80 -24.71 16.14
CA GLN A 169 10.63 -23.50 16.95
C GLN A 169 11.89 -23.19 17.77
N GLN A 170 12.50 -24.21 18.39
CA GLN A 170 13.75 -24.06 19.14
C GLN A 170 14.89 -23.61 18.23
N GLU A 171 15.03 -24.19 17.04
CA GLU A 171 16.03 -23.77 16.05
C GLU A 171 15.86 -22.31 15.62
N ILE A 172 14.63 -21.84 15.39
CA ILE A 172 14.35 -20.43 15.06
C ILE A 172 14.71 -19.51 16.24
N VAL A 173 14.37 -19.90 17.47
CA VAL A 173 14.73 -19.13 18.68
C VAL A 173 16.25 -19.04 18.83
N GLU A 174 16.98 -20.12 18.58
CA GLU A 174 18.45 -20.13 18.59
C GLU A 174 19.04 -19.21 17.52
N GLN A 175 18.50 -19.23 16.29
CA GLN A 175 18.93 -18.32 15.23
C GLN A 175 18.67 -16.84 15.59
N LEU A 176 17.51 -16.55 16.16
CA LEU A 176 17.16 -15.20 16.62
C LEU A 176 18.10 -14.74 17.75
N ARG A 177 18.38 -15.62 18.72
CA ARG A 177 19.38 -15.34 19.78
C ARG A 177 20.77 -15.13 19.22
N ALA A 178 21.19 -15.92 18.24
CA ALA A 178 22.50 -15.77 17.60
C ALA A 178 22.61 -14.44 16.82
N TYR A 179 21.52 -14.00 16.18
CA TYR A 179 21.50 -12.76 15.41
C TYR A 179 21.38 -11.51 16.29
N TRP A 180 20.53 -11.53 17.30
CA TRP A 180 20.21 -10.37 18.14
C TRP A 180 21.01 -10.31 19.45
N GLY A 181 21.72 -11.38 19.82
CA GLY A 181 22.64 -11.44 20.95
C GLY A 181 22.01 -10.95 22.26
N GLU A 182 22.69 -10.01 22.93
CA GLU A 182 22.25 -9.37 24.19
C GLU A 182 21.00 -8.49 24.06
N HIS A 183 20.57 -8.12 22.83
CA HIS A 183 19.36 -7.32 22.61
C HIS A 183 18.10 -8.16 22.45
N TYR A 184 18.22 -9.49 22.46
CA TYR A 184 17.07 -10.38 22.46
C TYR A 184 16.46 -10.47 23.87
N GLU A 185 15.75 -9.42 24.28
CA GLU A 185 14.88 -9.45 25.47
C GLU A 185 13.54 -10.12 25.12
N ALA A 186 13.58 -11.38 24.67
CA ALA A 186 12.41 -12.22 24.87
C ALA A 186 12.36 -12.51 26.36
N LEU A 187 11.66 -11.66 27.12
CA LEU A 187 11.20 -11.93 28.48
C LEU A 187 10.61 -13.32 28.48
N ASP A 188 11.43 -14.29 28.87
CA ASP A 188 11.14 -15.71 29.07
C ASP A 188 9.82 -16.12 28.44
N ALA A 189 9.77 -16.06 27.10
CA ALA A 189 8.57 -16.43 26.37
C ALA A 189 8.51 -17.95 26.46
N THR A 190 7.99 -18.42 27.60
CA THR A 190 7.84 -19.82 27.97
C THR A 190 6.70 -20.39 27.14
N TRP A 191 6.87 -20.42 25.82
CA TRP A 191 6.08 -21.26 24.94
C TRP A 191 6.59 -22.68 25.11
N ARG A 192 6.38 -23.24 26.30
CA ARG A 192 6.24 -24.69 26.45
C ARG A 192 4.78 -24.97 26.15
N MET A 193 4.52 -25.53 24.97
CA MET A 193 3.23 -26.15 24.67
C MET A 193 3.13 -27.49 25.38
#